data_AF-A0A7C7KZ06-F1
#
_entry.id   AF-A0A7C7KZ06-F1
#
_cell.length_a   1.000
_cell.length_b   1.000
_cell.length_c   1.000
_cell.angle_alpha   90.00
_cell.angle_beta   90.00
_cell.angle_gamma   90.00
#
_symmetry.space_group_name_H-M   'P 1'
#
loop_
_entity.id
_entity.type
_entity.pdbx_description
1 polymer ?
#
loop_
_entity_poly.entity_id
_entity_poly.type
_entity_poly.pdbx_seq_one_letter_code
_entity_poly.pdbx_strand_id
1 'polypeptide(L)'
;MELDAVDVRIVDHFIRERLRERVTVDVPASGKVERTFAFKAGDSKDYRIHIELREGRTGDSLMRHLLTDVTIGMRPTIVLSGDWEMLLPGNDALTFPPEGNWERVQIPMRNYGGWRAKNHRAWFRKRFAIPKAFAGRHIIVRFEAVAHHAVVYVNGKRIGEHLGGFEPFEFDITHVAKVGAENELLVGVTDWLAGLVDGVKPPDDPEKLPNHCMLTPYGTRPHARRGIWDDVFLFVRDAVYIADVFVMPSVREGALAIAMALRNETDGNVRITVTNEVWDGDKRVLTFPKRTVRLRANDATEIRLVRVWRNPHLWFPFDPHLYRLRTRIEVNGRTVDEINTRFGFREFWIDGINYRLNGRIFKLRGLGCPPIGAGRDEIRKYFVERLSANFTLVRFHMMPRAKHYYEIADEVGMCVKDES
;
A
#
# COMPACT_ATOMS: atom_id res chain seq x y z
N MET A 1 14.43 33.74 -12.06
CA MET A 1 15.16 32.56 -11.55
C MET A 1 14.73 31.41 -12.45
N GLU A 2 15.54 31.09 -13.45
CA GLU A 2 15.24 30.07 -14.46
C GLU A 2 15.40 28.68 -13.83
N LEU A 3 14.35 27.85 -13.92
CA LEU A 3 14.39 26.44 -13.59
C LEU A 3 15.03 25.72 -14.78
N ASP A 4 16.32 25.39 -14.66
CA ASP A 4 17.01 24.57 -15.66
C ASP A 4 16.72 23.09 -15.40
N ALA A 5 16.08 22.44 -16.38
CA ALA A 5 15.90 21.00 -16.64
C ALA A 5 15.40 20.11 -15.48
N VAL A 6 14.31 19.37 -15.72
CA VAL A 6 13.81 18.33 -14.80
C VAL A 6 14.15 16.94 -15.34
N ASP A 7 14.84 16.14 -14.54
CA ASP A 7 15.18 14.75 -14.89
C ASP A 7 14.10 13.75 -14.46
N VAL A 8 13.33 13.22 -15.41
CA VAL A 8 12.36 12.14 -15.16
C VAL A 8 13.04 10.79 -15.29
N ARG A 9 13.11 10.06 -14.17
CA ARG A 9 13.66 8.70 -14.13
C ARG A 9 12.53 7.68 -13.97
N ILE A 10 12.26 6.89 -15.00
CA ILE A 10 11.34 5.75 -14.92
C ILE A 10 12.08 4.60 -14.22
N VAL A 11 11.62 4.20 -13.03
CA VAL A 11 12.20 3.12 -12.24
C VAL A 11 11.08 2.24 -11.74
N ASP A 12 11.04 0.99 -12.20
CA ASP A 12 10.37 -0.08 -11.47
C ASP A 12 11.40 -1.05 -10.90
N HIS A 13 11.06 -1.63 -9.75
CA HIS A 13 11.83 -2.64 -9.06
C HIS A 13 11.57 -4.06 -9.60
N PHE A 14 10.52 -4.29 -10.40
CA PHE A 14 10.13 -5.64 -10.83
C PHE A 14 10.47 -6.01 -12.27
N ILE A 15 11.06 -5.11 -13.06
CA ILE A 15 11.67 -5.44 -14.35
C ILE A 15 13.09 -4.89 -14.34
N ARG A 16 14.02 -5.65 -13.76
CA ARG A 16 15.41 -5.24 -13.60
C ARG A 16 16.19 -5.05 -14.91
N GLU A 17 15.62 -5.33 -16.08
CA GLU A 17 16.40 -5.33 -17.33
C GLU A 17 15.82 -4.57 -18.55
N ARG A 18 14.68 -3.87 -18.49
CA ARG A 18 14.14 -3.31 -19.76
C ARG A 18 13.74 -1.85 -19.89
N LEU A 19 13.76 -1.02 -18.85
CA LEU A 19 13.53 0.41 -19.04
C LEU A 19 14.45 1.22 -18.11
N ARG A 20 15.70 1.42 -18.53
CA ARG A 20 16.55 2.52 -18.04
C ARG A 20 16.44 3.72 -18.97
N GLU A 21 15.22 4.07 -19.40
CA GLU A 21 15.04 5.30 -20.17
C GLU A 21 14.95 6.47 -19.19
N ARG A 22 15.95 7.35 -19.27
CA ARG A 22 15.94 8.66 -18.62
C ARG A 22 15.34 9.63 -19.61
N VAL A 23 14.26 10.31 -19.24
CA VAL A 23 13.63 11.33 -20.06
C VAL A 23 13.79 12.66 -19.34
N THR A 24 14.51 13.59 -19.93
CA THR A 24 14.59 14.95 -19.38
C THR A 24 13.42 15.77 -19.93
N VAL A 25 12.72 16.47 -19.06
CA VAL A 25 11.60 17.35 -19.41
C VAL A 25 11.92 18.75 -18.90
N ASP A 26 11.96 19.74 -19.77
CA ASP A 26 12.12 21.13 -19.32
C ASP A 26 10.79 21.66 -18.79
N VAL A 27 10.77 21.99 -17.49
CA VAL A 27 9.59 22.57 -16.84
C VAL A 27 9.81 24.08 -16.72
N PRO A 28 9.01 24.92 -17.41
CA PRO A 28 9.17 26.36 -17.34
C PRO A 28 8.86 26.86 -15.92
N ALA A 29 9.52 27.96 -15.52
CA ALA A 29 9.42 28.53 -14.18
C ALA A 29 7.97 28.88 -13.75
N SER A 30 7.08 29.07 -14.71
CA SER A 30 5.64 29.16 -14.53
C SER A 30 4.93 28.52 -15.72
N GLY A 31 4.18 27.45 -15.51
CA GLY A 31 3.44 26.77 -16.57
C GLY A 31 3.09 25.32 -16.22
N LYS A 32 2.37 24.65 -17.13
CA LYS A 32 2.08 23.22 -17.09
C LYS A 32 2.82 22.55 -18.24
N VAL A 33 3.53 21.46 -17.97
CA VAL A 33 4.06 20.57 -19.01
C VAL A 33 3.28 19.27 -18.97
N GLU A 34 2.68 18.91 -20.10
CA GLU A 34 2.08 17.60 -20.29
C GLU A 34 2.99 16.77 -21.20
N ARG A 35 3.28 15.54 -20.78
CA ARG A 35 4.01 14.55 -21.57
C ARG A 35 3.24 13.25 -21.57
N THR A 36 3.01 12.75 -22.78
CA THR A 36 2.39 11.44 -23.01
C THR A 36 3.48 10.44 -23.29
N PHE A 37 3.51 9.36 -22.53
CA PHE A 37 4.42 8.24 -22.76
C PHE A 37 3.68 7.12 -23.45
N ALA A 38 4.22 6.65 -24.57
CA ALA A 38 3.70 5.49 -25.30
C ALA A 38 4.61 4.29 -25.03
N PHE A 39 4.05 3.25 -24.41
CA PHE A 39 4.76 2.00 -24.14
C PHE A 39 4.24 0.92 -25.07
N LYS A 40 5.13 0.09 -25.63
CA LYS A 40 4.69 -1.15 -26.30
C LYS A 40 4.10 -2.07 -25.25
N ALA A 41 2.91 -2.58 -25.54
CA ALA A 41 2.22 -3.42 -24.59
C ALA A 41 3.00 -4.73 -24.37
N GLY A 42 3.61 -4.91 -23.19
CA GLY A 42 4.16 -6.20 -22.79
C GLY A 42 3.03 -7.16 -22.40
N ASP A 43 3.33 -8.46 -22.37
CA ASP A 43 2.33 -9.50 -22.01
C ASP A 43 1.71 -9.29 -20.61
N SER A 44 2.39 -8.60 -19.70
CA SER A 44 1.89 -8.32 -18.35
C SER A 44 0.91 -7.14 -18.27
N LYS A 45 0.91 -6.20 -19.23
CA LYS A 45 0.14 -4.93 -19.20
C LYS A 45 0.28 -4.08 -17.92
N ASP A 46 1.20 -4.42 -17.03
CA ASP A 46 1.51 -3.67 -15.81
C ASP A 46 2.63 -2.67 -16.11
N TYR A 47 2.34 -1.37 -15.99
CA TYR A 47 3.32 -0.29 -16.12
C TYR A 47 3.40 0.49 -14.81
N ARG A 48 4.61 0.70 -14.30
CA ARG A 48 4.88 1.68 -13.25
C ARG A 48 5.74 2.79 -13.83
N ILE A 49 5.35 4.03 -13.59
CA ILE A 49 6.09 5.20 -14.01
C ILE A 49 6.57 5.90 -12.74
N HIS A 50 7.87 5.83 -12.48
CA HIS A 50 8.50 6.68 -11.47
C HIS A 50 8.82 8.02 -12.13
N ILE A 51 8.49 9.11 -11.44
CA ILE A 51 8.83 10.45 -11.85
C ILE A 51 9.68 11.03 -10.73
N GLU A 52 10.93 11.33 -11.05
CA GLU A 52 11.84 12.08 -10.20
C GLU A 52 11.85 13.53 -10.71
N LEU A 53 11.89 14.51 -9.81
CA LEU A 53 12.05 15.92 -10.17
C LEU A 53 13.32 16.40 -9.44
N ARG A 54 14.27 16.98 -10.17
CA ARG A 54 15.50 17.55 -9.60
C ARG A 54 15.63 19.00 -10.02
N GLU A 55 15.98 19.88 -9.09
CA GLU A 55 16.23 21.30 -9.37
C GLU A 55 17.74 21.53 -9.55
N GLY A 56 18.14 22.13 -10.67
CA GLY A 56 19.53 22.15 -11.14
C GLY A 56 20.54 23.03 -10.39
N ARG A 57 20.24 23.64 -9.23
CA ARG A 57 21.16 24.64 -8.62
C ARG A 57 21.55 24.47 -7.17
N THR A 58 20.90 23.62 -6.40
CA THR A 58 21.38 23.25 -5.06
C THR A 58 21.12 21.77 -4.88
N GLY A 59 22.05 21.03 -4.29
CA GLY A 59 21.93 19.59 -4.04
C GLY A 59 20.76 19.18 -3.14
N ASP A 60 19.82 20.08 -2.87
CA ASP A 60 18.53 19.81 -2.24
C ASP A 60 17.58 19.25 -3.31
N SER A 61 17.64 17.93 -3.49
CA SER A 61 16.59 17.22 -4.19
C SER A 61 15.29 17.37 -3.38
N LEU A 62 14.39 18.26 -3.81
CA LEU A 62 12.97 18.12 -3.50
C LEU A 62 12.48 16.85 -4.20
N MET A 63 12.70 15.71 -3.56
CA MET A 63 12.21 14.39 -3.99
C MET A 63 10.69 14.37 -3.89
N ARG A 64 10.01 15.05 -4.82
CA ARG A 64 8.58 14.88 -5.03
C ARG A 64 8.40 13.63 -5.86
N HIS A 65 8.23 12.50 -5.19
CA HIS A 65 7.75 11.29 -5.82
C HIS A 65 6.28 11.49 -6.20
N LEU A 66 6.01 12.01 -7.40
CA LEU A 66 4.70 11.83 -8.01
C LEU A 66 4.70 10.46 -8.68
N LEU A 67 4.51 9.41 -7.88
CA LEU A 67 3.98 8.16 -8.40
C LEU A 67 2.49 8.41 -8.66
N THR A 68 2.14 8.83 -9.86
CA THR A 68 0.82 8.54 -10.39
C THR A 68 0.92 7.20 -11.08
N ASP A 69 0.90 6.11 -10.31
CA ASP A 69 0.49 4.82 -10.86
C ASP A 69 -0.93 5.03 -11.37
N VAL A 70 -1.08 5.15 -12.69
CA VAL A 70 -2.30 4.72 -13.37
C VAL A 70 -1.93 3.42 -14.04
N THR A 71 -2.01 2.31 -13.29
CA THR A 71 -1.84 1.00 -13.90
C THR A 71 -3.03 0.77 -14.82
N ILE A 72 -2.85 0.81 -16.14
CA ILE A 72 -3.93 0.52 -17.11
C ILE A 72 -4.12 -1.01 -17.27
N GLY A 73 -3.87 -1.75 -16.19
CA GLY A 73 -3.98 -3.20 -16.11
C GLY A 73 -5.41 -3.66 -15.84
N MET A 74 -5.55 -4.94 -15.51
CA MET A 74 -6.86 -5.52 -15.16
C MET A 74 -7.43 -4.98 -13.84
N ARG A 75 -6.56 -4.49 -12.96
CA ARG A 75 -6.92 -3.78 -11.72
C ARG A 75 -6.36 -2.37 -11.73
N PRO A 76 -7.02 -1.42 -12.41
CA PRO A 76 -6.52 -0.06 -12.41
C PRO A 76 -6.46 0.52 -11.01
N THR A 77 -5.32 1.10 -10.70
CA THR A 77 -5.09 1.87 -9.48
C THR A 77 -4.77 3.29 -9.91
N ILE A 78 -5.32 4.30 -9.24
CA ILE A 78 -4.89 5.69 -9.33
C ILE A 78 -4.35 6.09 -7.97
N VAL A 79 -3.12 6.60 -7.92
CA VAL A 79 -2.57 7.18 -6.68
C VAL A 79 -3.22 8.53 -6.41
N LEU A 80 -3.77 8.69 -5.21
CA LEU A 80 -4.34 9.95 -4.74
C LEU A 80 -3.40 10.72 -3.80
N SER A 81 -2.30 10.10 -3.34
CA SER A 81 -1.19 10.75 -2.62
C SER A 81 -0.59 11.95 -3.39
N GLY A 82 0.29 12.71 -2.73
CA GLY A 82 0.92 13.92 -3.23
C GLY A 82 0.25 15.18 -2.67
N ASP A 83 -0.04 16.14 -3.54
CA ASP A 83 -0.63 17.42 -3.16
C ASP A 83 -2.08 17.26 -2.67
N TRP A 84 -2.34 17.68 -1.43
CA TRP A 84 -3.65 17.79 -0.80
C TRP A 84 -3.81 19.19 -0.19
N GLU A 85 -5.01 19.48 0.27
CA GLU A 85 -5.28 20.66 1.09
C GLU A 85 -5.69 20.22 2.50
N MET A 86 -5.26 20.95 3.52
CA MET A 86 -5.58 20.73 4.93
C MET A 86 -6.20 21.99 5.52
N LEU A 87 -7.22 21.81 6.34
CA LEU A 87 -7.87 22.87 7.12
C LEU A 87 -7.84 22.50 8.59
N LEU A 88 -7.33 23.41 9.42
CA LEU A 88 -7.36 23.31 10.87
C LEU A 88 -8.50 24.20 11.41
N PRO A 89 -9.60 23.63 11.93
CA PRO A 89 -10.73 24.41 12.39
C PRO A 89 -10.37 25.21 13.65
N GLY A 90 -10.71 26.51 13.68
CA GLY A 90 -10.33 27.42 14.77
C GLY A 90 -10.93 27.05 16.13
N ASN A 91 -12.09 26.38 16.15
CA ASN A 91 -12.75 25.86 17.35
C ASN A 91 -12.41 24.38 17.65
N ASP A 92 -11.50 23.78 16.88
CA ASP A 92 -11.13 22.37 16.94
C ASP A 92 -12.33 21.39 16.83
N ALA A 93 -13.34 21.74 16.03
CA ALA A 93 -14.51 20.89 15.75
C ALA A 93 -14.54 20.40 14.29
N LEU A 94 -14.92 19.14 14.08
CA LEU A 94 -15.16 18.58 12.73
C LEU A 94 -16.60 18.87 12.27
N THR A 95 -16.92 20.13 12.06
CA THR A 95 -18.22 20.51 11.47
C THR A 95 -18.23 20.29 9.96
N PHE A 96 -19.33 19.77 9.43
CA PHE A 96 -19.55 19.61 7.99
C PHE A 96 -20.70 20.53 7.52
N PRO A 97 -20.55 21.28 6.42
CA PRO A 97 -19.35 21.35 5.58
C PRO A 97 -18.18 22.06 6.30
N PRO A 98 -16.93 21.73 5.96
CA PRO A 98 -15.76 22.41 6.51
C PRO A 98 -15.66 23.85 5.97
N GLU A 99 -15.53 24.81 6.87
CA GLU A 99 -15.37 26.23 6.56
C GLU A 99 -14.08 26.79 7.15
N GLY A 100 -13.38 27.63 6.37
CA GLY A 100 -12.12 28.24 6.78
C GLY A 100 -11.05 28.17 5.71
N ASN A 101 -9.81 28.43 6.13
CA ASN A 101 -8.66 28.52 5.24
C ASN A 101 -8.03 27.15 5.02
N TRP A 102 -7.79 26.84 3.75
CA TRP A 102 -7.13 25.61 3.30
C TRP A 102 -5.68 25.89 2.95
N GLU A 103 -4.78 25.08 3.49
CA GLU A 103 -3.34 25.14 3.23
C GLU A 103 -2.88 23.90 2.47
N ARG A 104 -1.90 24.03 1.58
CA ARG A 104 -1.36 22.86 0.87
C ARG A 104 -0.56 21.97 1.83
N VAL A 105 -0.77 20.67 1.72
CA VAL A 105 -0.05 19.63 2.48
C VAL A 105 0.38 18.50 1.55
N GLN A 106 1.41 17.75 1.94
CA GLN A 106 1.81 16.52 1.26
C GLN A 106 1.28 15.30 1.99
N ILE A 107 0.66 14.39 1.23
CA ILE A 107 0.29 13.05 1.66
C ILE A 107 1.20 12.05 0.94
N PRO A 108 1.79 11.05 1.61
CA PRO A 108 1.68 10.76 3.03
C PRO A 108 2.32 11.83 3.92
N MET A 109 1.65 12.19 5.03
CA MET A 109 2.20 13.17 5.98
C MET A 109 3.43 12.61 6.69
N ARG A 110 4.61 13.15 6.36
CA ARG A 110 5.86 12.88 7.07
C ARG A 110 6.03 13.90 8.20
N ASN A 111 6.29 13.43 9.43
CA ASN A 111 6.61 14.26 10.61
C ASN A 111 5.58 15.38 10.92
N TYR A 112 4.39 15.02 11.42
CA TYR A 112 3.26 15.91 11.77
C TYR A 112 2.72 16.81 10.63
N GLY A 113 3.45 17.00 9.52
CA GLY A 113 3.02 17.77 8.36
C GLY A 113 2.53 19.19 8.67
N GLY A 114 3.06 19.83 9.70
CA GLY A 114 2.61 21.15 10.14
C GLY A 114 1.32 21.18 10.96
N TRP A 115 0.70 20.02 11.25
CA TRP A 115 -0.40 19.90 12.21
C TRP A 115 0.11 20.17 13.62
N ARG A 116 0.15 21.46 13.99
CA ARG A 116 0.67 21.98 15.26
C ARG A 116 -0.11 21.41 16.46
N ALA A 117 0.56 21.34 17.61
CA ALA A 117 0.10 20.65 18.82
C ALA A 117 -1.27 21.10 19.38
N LYS A 118 -1.79 22.28 18.99
CA LYS A 118 -3.01 22.86 19.57
C LYS A 118 -4.33 22.35 18.98
N ASN A 119 -4.31 21.75 17.79
CA ASN A 119 -5.50 21.21 17.15
C ASN A 119 -5.46 19.68 17.21
N HIS A 120 -6.57 19.05 17.58
CA HIS A 120 -6.75 17.60 17.56
C HIS A 120 -7.63 17.13 16.40
N ARG A 121 -8.21 18.07 15.65
CA ARG A 121 -9.03 17.79 14.48
C ARG A 121 -8.54 18.55 13.26
N ALA A 122 -8.63 17.92 12.10
CA ALA A 122 -8.26 18.51 10.82
C ALA A 122 -9.13 17.97 9.70
N TRP A 123 -9.42 18.79 8.69
CA TRP A 123 -10.01 18.36 7.44
C TRP A 123 -8.95 18.27 6.36
N PHE A 124 -9.03 17.23 5.52
CA PHE A 124 -8.20 17.04 4.34
C PHE A 124 -9.08 17.03 3.10
N ARG A 125 -8.61 17.65 2.01
CA ARG A 125 -9.31 17.71 0.72
C ARG A 125 -8.41 17.28 -0.43
N LYS A 126 -8.98 16.45 -1.31
CA LYS A 126 -8.40 16.08 -2.60
C LYS A 126 -9.45 16.20 -3.70
N ARG A 127 -9.10 16.89 -4.78
CA ARG A 127 -9.83 16.83 -6.05
C ARG A 127 -9.14 15.85 -6.98
N PHE A 128 -9.91 15.01 -7.66
CA PHE A 128 -9.39 14.01 -8.58
C PHE A 128 -10.39 13.70 -9.70
N ALA A 129 -9.88 13.35 -10.87
CA ALA A 129 -10.71 12.96 -12.01
C ALA A 129 -10.80 11.44 -12.10
N ILE A 130 -11.99 10.92 -12.40
CA ILE A 130 -12.19 9.51 -12.71
C ILE A 130 -12.32 9.38 -14.24
N PRO A 131 -11.43 8.65 -14.93
CA PRO A 131 -11.53 8.45 -16.37
C PRO A 131 -12.85 7.81 -16.82
N LYS A 132 -13.39 8.25 -17.98
CA LYS A 132 -14.61 7.65 -18.59
C LYS A 132 -14.48 6.15 -18.85
N ALA A 133 -13.25 5.66 -19.03
CA ALA A 133 -12.95 4.25 -19.23
C ALA A 133 -13.32 3.34 -18.04
N PHE A 134 -13.60 3.92 -16.86
CA PHE A 134 -14.00 3.16 -15.66
C PHE A 134 -15.52 3.12 -15.45
N ALA A 135 -16.31 3.54 -16.44
CA ALA A 135 -17.76 3.46 -16.37
C ALA A 135 -18.24 2.00 -16.16
N GLY A 136 -19.19 1.82 -15.25
CA GLY A 136 -19.76 0.50 -14.92
C GLY A 136 -18.86 -0.41 -14.06
N ARG A 137 -17.74 0.11 -13.55
CA ARG A 137 -16.82 -0.60 -12.65
C ARG A 137 -16.97 -0.11 -11.22
N HIS A 138 -16.54 -0.92 -10.26
CA HIS A 138 -16.47 -0.52 -8.87
C HIS A 138 -15.31 0.44 -8.67
N ILE A 139 -15.60 1.56 -8.02
CA ILE A 139 -14.64 2.60 -7.67
C ILE A 139 -14.48 2.58 -6.16
N ILE A 140 -13.28 2.25 -5.69
CA ILE A 140 -12.98 2.04 -4.28
C ILE A 140 -11.90 3.02 -3.88
N VAL A 141 -12.14 3.82 -2.84
CA VAL A 141 -11.07 4.60 -2.21
C VAL A 141 -10.43 3.74 -1.12
N ARG A 142 -9.10 3.66 -1.12
CA ARG A 142 -8.32 2.95 -0.12
C ARG A 142 -7.35 3.89 0.55
N PHE A 143 -7.33 3.86 1.87
CA PHE A 143 -6.30 4.50 2.69
C PHE A 143 -5.41 3.40 3.23
N GLU A 144 -4.09 3.54 3.09
CA GLU A 144 -3.16 2.60 3.72
C GLU A 144 -3.09 2.82 5.23
N ALA A 145 -3.19 4.06 5.70
CA ALA A 145 -3.40 4.37 7.11
C ALA A 145 -3.80 5.84 7.34
N VAL A 146 -4.67 6.05 8.33
CA VAL A 146 -5.01 7.38 8.85
C VAL A 146 -4.95 7.34 10.37
N ALA A 147 -4.26 8.29 11.00
CA ALA A 147 -4.18 8.38 12.46
C ALA A 147 -5.10 9.51 12.97
N HIS A 148 -6.21 9.25 13.68
CA HIS A 148 -6.65 7.95 14.23
C HIS A 148 -8.13 7.62 13.98
N HIS A 149 -9.01 8.62 13.95
CA HIS A 149 -10.39 8.43 13.51
C HIS A 149 -10.60 9.26 12.24
N ALA A 150 -11.06 8.60 11.19
CA ALA A 150 -11.30 9.21 9.89
C ALA A 150 -12.79 9.14 9.55
N VAL A 151 -13.39 10.27 9.16
CA VAL A 151 -14.74 10.33 8.57
C VAL A 151 -14.62 10.80 7.14
N VAL A 152 -15.12 10.00 6.20
CA VAL A 152 -14.89 10.19 4.76
C VAL A 152 -16.17 10.67 4.07
N TYR A 153 -16.02 11.69 3.23
CA TYR A 153 -17.07 12.22 2.37
C TYR A 153 -16.58 12.27 0.92
N VAL A 154 -17.47 11.96 -0.02
CA VAL A 154 -17.21 12.10 -1.45
C VAL A 154 -18.34 12.88 -2.09
N ASN A 155 -18.01 13.94 -2.84
CA ASN A 155 -18.97 14.81 -3.52
C ASN A 155 -20.09 15.31 -2.57
N GLY A 156 -19.74 15.62 -1.33
CA GLY A 156 -20.66 16.11 -0.30
C GLY A 156 -21.48 15.04 0.43
N LYS A 157 -21.35 13.76 0.09
CA LYS A 157 -22.05 12.65 0.77
C LYS A 157 -21.12 11.92 1.73
N ARG A 158 -21.57 11.67 2.97
CA ARG A 158 -20.83 10.85 3.95
C ARG A 158 -20.79 9.39 3.46
N ILE A 159 -19.61 8.80 3.44
CA ILE A 159 -19.37 7.43 2.98
C ILE A 159 -19.24 6.47 4.15
N GLY A 160 -18.48 6.86 5.18
CA GLY A 160 -18.25 6.03 6.35
C GLY A 160 -17.18 6.59 7.25
N GLU A 161 -16.75 5.78 8.21
CA GLU A 161 -15.67 6.12 9.12
C GLU A 161 -14.79 4.92 9.45
N HIS A 162 -13.56 5.20 9.89
CA HIS A 162 -12.61 4.20 10.35
C HIS A 162 -11.96 4.69 11.65
N LEU A 163 -11.95 3.82 12.65
CA LEU A 163 -11.22 4.00 13.90
C LEU A 163 -10.08 2.99 13.92
N GLY A 164 -8.85 3.49 13.91
CA GLY A 164 -7.65 2.69 13.75
C GLY A 164 -6.53 3.57 13.24
N GLY A 165 -5.29 3.34 13.69
CA GLY A 165 -4.15 4.19 13.36
C GLY A 165 -3.26 3.64 12.26
N PHE A 166 -3.37 2.34 11.96
CA PHE A 166 -2.34 1.62 11.22
C PHE A 166 -2.85 0.63 10.17
N GLU A 167 -4.07 0.12 10.30
CA GLU A 167 -4.61 -0.77 9.29
C GLU A 167 -5.13 0.00 8.07
N PRO A 168 -4.98 -0.58 6.87
CA PRO A 168 -5.63 -0.06 5.69
C PRO A 168 -7.13 -0.28 5.74
N PHE A 169 -7.90 0.63 5.13
CA PHE A 169 -9.34 0.50 4.99
C PHE A 169 -9.82 1.00 3.61
N GLU A 170 -10.94 0.44 3.16
CA GLU A 170 -11.52 0.67 1.84
C GLU A 170 -12.98 1.10 1.95
N PHE A 171 -13.41 2.01 1.08
CA PHE A 171 -14.82 2.33 0.87
C PHE A 171 -15.17 2.24 -0.61
N ASP A 172 -16.24 1.53 -0.95
CA ASP A 172 -16.85 1.59 -2.27
C ASP A 172 -17.61 2.92 -2.42
N ILE A 173 -17.16 3.74 -3.37
CA ILE A 173 -17.72 5.06 -3.67
C ILE A 173 -18.46 5.09 -5.03
N THR A 174 -18.68 3.93 -5.66
CA THR A 174 -19.26 3.79 -7.01
C THR A 174 -20.58 4.54 -7.15
N HIS A 175 -21.43 4.48 -6.12
CA HIS A 175 -22.77 5.08 -6.07
C HIS A 175 -22.77 6.62 -5.94
N VAL A 176 -21.62 7.24 -5.65
CA VAL A 176 -21.46 8.71 -5.55
C VAL A 176 -20.42 9.28 -6.50
N ALA A 177 -19.60 8.43 -7.10
CA ALA A 177 -18.53 8.80 -8.01
C ALA A 177 -19.08 9.34 -9.33
N LYS A 178 -18.54 10.47 -9.77
CA LYS A 178 -18.83 11.11 -11.06
C LYS A 178 -17.78 10.64 -12.07
N VAL A 179 -18.07 9.54 -12.76
CA VAL A 179 -17.18 9.01 -13.81
C VAL A 179 -17.10 9.98 -14.99
N GLY A 180 -15.90 10.25 -15.49
CA GLY A 180 -15.64 11.18 -16.57
C GLY A 180 -15.59 12.65 -16.18
N ALA A 181 -15.62 12.95 -14.88
CA ALA A 181 -15.61 14.30 -14.32
C ALA A 181 -14.72 14.39 -13.08
N GLU A 182 -14.58 15.61 -12.56
CA GLU A 182 -13.92 15.87 -11.27
C GLU A 182 -14.80 15.41 -10.10
N ASN A 183 -14.14 14.83 -9.10
CA ASN A 183 -14.69 14.40 -7.82
C ASN A 183 -13.93 15.09 -6.70
N GLU A 184 -14.60 15.29 -5.57
CA GLU A 184 -14.01 15.80 -4.35
C GLU A 184 -14.06 14.73 -3.25
N LEU A 185 -12.92 14.47 -2.63
CA LEU A 185 -12.76 13.65 -1.44
C LEU A 185 -12.43 14.57 -0.27
N LEU A 186 -13.23 14.48 0.79
CA LEU A 186 -13.02 15.16 2.07
C LEU A 186 -12.84 14.11 3.17
N VAL A 187 -11.84 14.32 4.03
CA VAL A 187 -11.56 13.42 5.15
C VAL A 187 -11.42 14.27 6.41
N GLY A 188 -12.36 14.12 7.33
CA GLY A 188 -12.25 14.67 8.68
C GLY A 188 -11.44 13.71 9.53
N VAL A 189 -10.36 14.17 10.14
CA VAL A 189 -9.48 13.35 10.97
C VAL A 189 -9.43 13.90 12.39
N THR A 190 -9.63 13.01 13.35
CA THR A 190 -9.39 13.27 14.78
C THR A 190 -8.15 12.49 15.20
N ASP A 191 -7.24 13.15 15.92
CA ASP A 191 -6.07 12.48 16.50
C ASP A 191 -6.47 11.55 17.66
N TRP A 192 -5.53 10.72 18.10
CA TRP A 192 -5.80 9.70 19.12
C TRP A 192 -6.25 10.28 20.47
N LEU A 193 -5.83 11.51 20.81
CA LEU A 193 -6.17 12.13 22.09
C LEU A 193 -7.64 12.51 22.14
N ALA A 194 -8.18 13.04 21.04
CA ALA A 194 -9.56 13.47 20.94
C ALA A 194 -10.51 12.39 20.37
N GLY A 195 -9.97 11.28 19.84
CA GLY A 195 -10.73 10.22 19.17
C GLY A 195 -11.09 9.01 20.03
N LEU A 196 -10.59 8.90 21.26
CA LEU A 196 -10.85 7.73 22.12
C LEU A 196 -11.89 7.96 23.21
N VAL A 197 -12.11 9.20 23.64
CA VAL A 197 -13.09 9.51 24.70
C VAL A 197 -13.85 10.80 24.38
N ASP A 198 -15.15 10.67 24.15
CA ASP A 198 -16.05 11.82 23.98
C ASP A 198 -16.02 12.72 25.22
N GLY A 199 -15.90 14.03 25.02
CA GLY A 199 -15.91 15.03 26.09
C GLY A 199 -14.60 15.18 26.88
N VAL A 200 -13.59 14.35 26.64
CA VAL A 200 -12.26 14.56 27.23
C VAL A 200 -11.47 15.50 26.33
N LYS A 201 -11.18 16.69 26.85
CA LYS A 201 -10.15 17.54 26.25
C LYS A 201 -8.79 16.92 26.57
N PRO A 202 -7.98 16.62 25.55
CA PRO A 202 -6.59 16.28 25.78
C PRO A 202 -5.92 17.41 26.57
N PRO A 203 -5.05 17.12 27.55
CA PRO A 203 -4.28 18.17 28.18
C PRO A 203 -3.35 18.81 27.14
N ASP A 204 -3.14 20.13 27.24
CA ASP A 204 -2.19 20.87 26.39
C ASP A 204 -0.76 20.31 26.45
N ASP A 205 -0.46 19.61 27.55
CA ASP A 205 0.78 18.91 27.81
C ASP A 205 0.51 17.40 27.96
N PRO A 206 0.92 16.57 26.99
CA PRO A 206 0.75 15.13 27.04
C PRO A 206 1.40 14.44 28.22
N GLU A 207 2.43 15.04 28.84
CA GLU A 207 3.12 14.50 30.00
C GLU A 207 2.30 14.62 31.30
N LYS A 208 1.17 15.34 31.28
CA LYS A 208 0.30 15.60 32.44
C LYS A 208 -0.97 14.73 32.50
N LEU A 209 -1.05 13.69 31.67
CA LEU A 209 -2.19 12.76 31.73
C LEU A 209 -2.19 11.99 33.07
N PRO A 210 -3.36 11.79 33.72
CA PRO A 210 -3.44 11.05 34.98
C PRO A 210 -2.95 9.60 34.84
N ASN A 211 -2.25 9.09 35.86
CA ASN A 211 -1.67 7.73 35.89
C ASN A 211 -2.69 6.58 35.73
N HIS A 212 -3.99 6.87 35.76
CA HIS A 212 -5.11 5.92 35.66
C HIS A 212 -5.90 6.05 34.35
N CYS A 213 -5.48 6.94 33.45
CA CYS A 213 -5.92 6.90 32.06
C CYS A 213 -5.06 5.88 31.30
N MET A 214 -5.66 5.10 30.40
CA MET A 214 -4.87 4.36 29.39
C MET A 214 -4.12 5.40 28.55
N LEU A 215 -2.83 5.59 28.87
CA LEU A 215 -2.04 6.75 28.46
C LEU A 215 -1.72 6.79 26.96
N THR A 216 -1.73 5.65 26.27
CA THR A 216 -1.40 5.55 24.85
C THR A 216 -1.99 4.22 24.33
N PRO A 217 -2.77 4.16 23.24
CA PRO A 217 -2.82 2.91 22.50
C PRO A 217 -1.41 2.72 21.91
N TYR A 218 -0.74 1.63 22.28
CA TYR A 218 0.57 1.18 21.73
C TYR A 218 1.82 1.93 22.23
N GLY A 219 2.87 1.17 22.60
CA GLY A 219 4.02 1.60 23.41
C GLY A 219 5.00 2.63 22.82
N THR A 220 4.63 3.52 21.90
CA THR A 220 5.47 4.66 21.49
C THR A 220 4.67 5.93 21.40
N ARG A 221 5.31 7.05 21.79
CA ARG A 221 5.05 8.45 21.39
C ARG A 221 3.86 8.57 20.43
N PRO A 222 2.61 8.52 20.93
CA PRO A 222 1.43 8.56 20.08
C PRO A 222 1.29 9.93 19.36
N HIS A 223 2.14 10.89 19.72
CA HIS A 223 2.38 12.11 18.97
C HIS A 223 2.92 11.85 17.55
N ALA A 224 3.77 10.84 17.30
CA ALA A 224 4.58 10.79 16.08
C ALA A 224 3.84 10.66 14.74
N ARG A 225 2.54 10.30 14.74
CA ARG A 225 1.72 10.20 13.53
C ARG A 225 0.35 10.85 13.74
N ARG A 226 -0.02 11.76 12.83
CA ARG A 226 -1.33 12.42 12.77
C ARG A 226 -1.75 12.55 11.31
N GLY A 227 -3.05 12.45 11.06
CA GLY A 227 -3.58 12.63 9.71
C GLY A 227 -3.38 11.43 8.82
N ILE A 228 -3.40 11.68 7.52
CA ILE A 228 -3.22 10.66 6.49
C ILE A 228 -1.70 10.45 6.32
N TRP A 229 -1.14 9.50 7.07
CA TRP A 229 0.31 9.33 7.19
C TRP A 229 0.87 8.24 6.28
N ASP A 230 0.02 7.47 5.59
CA ASP A 230 0.39 6.54 4.52
C ASP A 230 -0.41 6.83 3.23
N ASP A 231 -0.15 6.08 2.16
CA ASP A 231 -0.68 6.37 0.83
C ASP A 231 -2.20 6.24 0.72
N VAL A 232 -2.77 6.97 -0.25
CA VAL A 232 -4.19 6.88 -0.63
C VAL A 232 -4.29 6.50 -2.09
N PHE A 233 -5.17 5.55 -2.39
CA PHE A 233 -5.40 5.03 -3.72
C PHE A 233 -6.87 5.04 -4.10
N LEU A 234 -7.13 5.12 -5.40
CA LEU A 234 -8.40 4.75 -6.02
C LEU A 234 -8.21 3.42 -6.74
N PHE A 235 -8.84 2.36 -6.23
CA PHE A 235 -8.87 1.06 -6.87
C PHE A 235 -10.11 0.93 -7.76
N VAL A 236 -9.91 0.32 -8.92
CA VAL A 236 -10.97 0.01 -9.86
C VAL A 236 -11.06 -1.51 -10.00
N ARG A 237 -12.24 -2.06 -9.71
CA ARG A 237 -12.50 -3.51 -9.79
C ARG A 237 -13.69 -3.78 -10.71
N ASP A 238 -13.64 -4.87 -11.46
CA ASP A 238 -14.82 -5.42 -12.11
C ASP A 238 -15.70 -6.12 -11.04
N ALA A 239 -17.00 -6.31 -11.31
CA ALA A 239 -17.96 -6.86 -10.33
C ALA A 239 -17.68 -8.31 -9.90
N VAL A 240 -16.83 -9.02 -10.65
CA VAL A 240 -16.34 -10.35 -10.29
C VAL A 240 -14.83 -10.28 -10.18
N TYR A 241 -14.29 -10.47 -8.96
CA TYR A 241 -12.88 -10.22 -8.67
C TYR A 241 -12.30 -11.13 -7.58
N ILE A 242 -10.97 -11.16 -7.52
CA ILE A 242 -10.16 -11.90 -6.54
C ILE A 242 -9.93 -11.02 -5.31
N ALA A 243 -10.72 -11.17 -4.25
CA ALA A 243 -10.58 -10.34 -3.06
C ALA A 243 -9.23 -10.51 -2.36
N ASP A 244 -8.73 -11.74 -2.25
CA ASP A 244 -7.45 -12.04 -1.61
C ASP A 244 -6.80 -13.33 -2.16
N VAL A 245 -5.48 -13.42 -2.08
CA VAL A 245 -4.69 -14.62 -2.38
C VAL A 245 -3.60 -14.80 -1.34
N PHE A 246 -3.73 -15.85 -0.52
CA PHE A 246 -2.75 -16.20 0.50
C PHE A 246 -1.91 -17.40 0.06
N VAL A 247 -0.59 -17.21 0.00
CA VAL A 247 0.37 -18.23 -0.45
C VAL A 247 1.07 -18.85 0.76
N MET A 248 1.01 -20.18 0.86
CA MET A 248 1.52 -20.97 1.98
C MET A 248 2.51 -22.04 1.48
N PRO A 249 3.80 -21.69 1.35
CA PRO A 249 4.85 -22.67 1.08
C PRO A 249 5.05 -23.62 2.26
N SER A 250 5.28 -24.90 1.98
CA SER A 250 5.73 -25.88 2.97
C SER A 250 6.99 -26.58 2.47
N VAL A 251 8.10 -26.35 3.16
CA VAL A 251 9.37 -27.01 2.87
C VAL A 251 9.31 -28.47 3.31
N ARG A 252 8.67 -28.74 4.46
CA ARG A 252 8.55 -30.10 5.00
C ARG A 252 7.66 -31.00 4.15
N GLU A 253 6.60 -30.46 3.56
CA GLU A 253 5.70 -31.22 2.69
C GLU A 253 6.14 -31.19 1.22
N GLY A 254 7.07 -30.31 0.85
CA GLY A 254 7.47 -30.10 -0.54
C GLY A 254 6.28 -29.70 -1.42
N ALA A 255 5.46 -28.77 -0.92
CA ALA A 255 4.20 -28.37 -1.53
C ALA A 255 3.93 -26.87 -1.37
N LEU A 256 3.17 -26.33 -2.31
CA LEU A 256 2.65 -24.97 -2.27
C LEU A 256 1.12 -25.03 -2.12
N ALA A 257 0.62 -24.54 -1.00
CA ALA A 257 -0.80 -24.31 -0.80
C ALA A 257 -1.14 -22.85 -1.12
N ILE A 258 -2.33 -22.63 -1.70
CA ILE A 258 -2.88 -21.31 -1.95
C ILE A 258 -4.32 -21.27 -1.47
N ALA A 259 -4.70 -20.22 -0.75
CA ALA A 259 -6.09 -19.90 -0.44
C ALA A 259 -6.46 -18.63 -1.21
N MET A 260 -7.67 -18.59 -1.76
CA MET A 260 -8.16 -17.45 -2.52
C MET A 260 -9.56 -17.11 -2.04
N ALA A 261 -9.81 -15.82 -1.79
CA ALA A 261 -11.14 -15.27 -1.60
C ALA A 261 -11.62 -14.66 -2.92
N LEU A 262 -12.78 -15.08 -3.39
CA LEU A 262 -13.37 -14.68 -4.68
C LEU A 262 -14.70 -13.99 -4.40
N ARG A 263 -14.99 -12.89 -5.09
CA ARG A 263 -16.24 -12.13 -4.92
C ARG A 263 -17.01 -12.01 -6.22
N ASN A 264 -18.33 -12.07 -6.10
CA ASN A 264 -19.27 -11.76 -7.16
C ASN A 264 -20.30 -10.78 -6.61
N GLU A 265 -20.23 -9.54 -7.07
CA GLU A 265 -21.12 -8.43 -6.70
C GLU A 265 -22.17 -8.16 -7.80
N THR A 266 -22.39 -9.14 -8.70
CA THR A 266 -23.50 -9.08 -9.66
C THR A 266 -24.76 -9.71 -9.05
N ASP A 267 -25.93 -9.35 -9.59
CA ASP A 267 -27.22 -9.92 -9.20
C ASP A 267 -27.45 -11.36 -9.67
N GLY A 268 -26.51 -11.89 -10.47
CA GLY A 268 -26.59 -13.23 -11.05
C GLY A 268 -25.53 -14.17 -10.49
N ASN A 269 -25.81 -15.48 -10.53
CA ASN A 269 -24.77 -16.48 -10.28
C ASN A 269 -23.80 -16.50 -11.46
N VAL A 270 -22.50 -16.48 -11.19
CA VAL A 270 -21.46 -16.48 -12.22
C VAL A 270 -20.63 -17.75 -12.11
N ARG A 271 -20.31 -18.36 -13.26
CA ARG A 271 -19.34 -19.45 -13.34
C ARG A 271 -18.01 -18.88 -13.82
N ILE A 272 -16.96 -19.08 -13.04
CA ILE A 272 -15.60 -18.64 -13.37
C ILE A 272 -14.68 -19.83 -13.59
N THR A 273 -13.61 -19.61 -14.34
CA THR A 273 -12.43 -20.50 -14.39
C THR A 273 -11.26 -19.80 -13.74
N VAL A 274 -10.68 -20.41 -12.72
CA VAL A 274 -9.50 -19.92 -12.00
C VAL A 274 -8.26 -20.62 -12.52
N THR A 275 -7.23 -19.85 -12.86
CA THR A 275 -5.90 -20.35 -13.21
C THR A 275 -4.84 -19.75 -12.30
N ASN A 276 -3.86 -20.56 -11.92
CA ASN A 276 -2.78 -20.17 -11.01
C ASN A 276 -1.45 -20.68 -11.55
N GLU A 277 -0.52 -19.77 -11.76
CA GLU A 277 0.79 -20.04 -12.33
C GLU A 277 1.88 -19.34 -11.51
N VAL A 278 2.93 -20.06 -11.15
CA VAL A 278 4.10 -19.50 -10.47
C VAL A 278 5.16 -19.16 -11.51
N TRP A 279 5.71 -17.96 -11.39
CA TRP A 279 6.72 -17.39 -12.26
C TRP A 279 7.99 -17.07 -11.46
N ASP A 280 9.13 -17.39 -12.06
CA ASP A 280 10.49 -17.03 -11.65
C ASP A 280 11.07 -16.12 -12.73
N GLY A 281 11.06 -14.82 -12.47
CA GLY A 281 11.19 -13.81 -13.52
C GLY A 281 10.17 -14.05 -14.64
N ASP A 282 10.67 -14.27 -15.86
CA ASP A 282 9.85 -14.54 -17.05
C ASP A 282 9.59 -16.03 -17.30
N LYS A 283 10.12 -16.92 -16.45
CA LYS A 283 9.94 -18.37 -16.59
C LYS A 283 8.78 -18.87 -15.73
N ARG A 284 7.80 -19.52 -16.34
CA ARG A 284 6.77 -20.25 -15.59
C ARG A 284 7.35 -21.55 -15.01
N VAL A 285 7.34 -21.69 -13.70
CA VAL A 285 7.98 -22.81 -12.96
C VAL A 285 6.98 -23.77 -12.31
N LEU A 286 5.73 -23.36 -12.08
CA LEU A 286 4.66 -24.22 -11.57
C LEU A 286 3.31 -23.80 -12.15
N THR A 287 2.43 -24.77 -12.39
CA THR A 287 1.04 -24.53 -12.78
C THR A 287 0.13 -25.40 -11.93
N PHE A 288 -0.91 -24.79 -11.34
CA PHE A 288 -1.97 -25.52 -10.68
C PHE A 288 -3.01 -25.98 -11.73
N PRO A 289 -3.71 -27.10 -11.48
CA PRO A 289 -4.87 -27.48 -12.30
C PRO A 289 -5.89 -26.35 -12.32
N LYS A 290 -6.45 -26.07 -13.51
CA LYS A 290 -7.57 -25.12 -13.65
C LYS A 290 -8.75 -25.57 -12.78
N ARG A 291 -9.48 -24.60 -12.22
CA ARG A 291 -10.66 -24.88 -11.40
C ARG A 291 -11.84 -24.05 -11.85
N THR A 292 -12.95 -24.71 -12.13
CA THR A 292 -14.23 -24.04 -12.36
C THR A 292 -14.95 -23.88 -11.02
N VAL A 293 -15.38 -22.66 -10.73
CA VAL A 293 -16.06 -22.31 -9.48
C VAL A 293 -17.37 -21.60 -9.83
N ARG A 294 -18.45 -21.94 -9.13
CA ARG A 294 -19.71 -21.21 -9.21
C ARG A 294 -19.77 -20.23 -8.05
N LEU A 295 -19.79 -18.95 -8.37
CA LEU A 295 -20.00 -17.86 -7.43
C LEU A 295 -21.49 -17.53 -7.37
N ARG A 296 -22.04 -17.39 -6.17
CA ARG A 296 -23.41 -16.93 -5.99
C ARG A 296 -23.50 -15.42 -6.18
N ALA A 297 -24.66 -14.91 -6.54
CA ALA A 297 -24.91 -13.47 -6.60
C ALA A 297 -24.65 -12.83 -5.23
N ASN A 298 -23.98 -11.68 -5.22
CA ASN A 298 -23.67 -10.89 -4.02
C ASN A 298 -23.02 -11.70 -2.87
N ASP A 299 -22.12 -12.63 -3.21
CA ASP A 299 -21.52 -13.57 -2.26
C ASP A 299 -19.99 -13.63 -2.39
N ALA A 300 -19.34 -14.09 -1.32
CA ALA A 300 -17.92 -14.39 -1.26
C ALA A 300 -17.72 -15.92 -1.24
N THR A 301 -16.72 -16.41 -1.95
CA THR A 301 -16.37 -17.84 -1.99
C THR A 301 -14.88 -18.00 -1.76
N GLU A 302 -14.52 -18.83 -0.79
CA GLU A 302 -13.14 -19.22 -0.54
C GLU A 302 -12.83 -20.57 -1.18
N ILE A 303 -11.66 -20.66 -1.81
CA ILE A 303 -11.14 -21.92 -2.33
C ILE A 303 -9.69 -22.12 -1.88
N ARG A 304 -9.34 -23.36 -1.57
CA ARG A 304 -7.97 -23.77 -1.24
C ARG A 304 -7.48 -24.81 -2.24
N LEU A 305 -6.28 -24.60 -2.78
CA LEU A 305 -5.60 -25.54 -3.68
C LEU A 305 -4.22 -25.87 -3.13
N VAL A 306 -3.75 -27.08 -3.41
CA VAL A 306 -2.40 -27.53 -3.04
C VAL A 306 -1.74 -28.16 -4.25
N ARG A 307 -0.46 -27.87 -4.46
CA ARG A 307 0.35 -28.46 -5.52
C ARG A 307 1.70 -28.91 -4.98
N VAL A 308 2.06 -30.16 -5.26
CA VAL A 308 3.40 -30.68 -4.96
C VAL A 308 4.44 -29.91 -5.77
N TRP A 309 5.47 -29.44 -5.10
CA TRP A 309 6.62 -28.74 -5.67
C TRP A 309 7.85 -29.00 -4.80
N ARG A 310 8.62 -30.03 -5.15
CA ARG A 310 9.68 -30.58 -4.28
C ARG A 310 11.03 -29.88 -4.38
N ASN A 311 11.27 -29.12 -5.44
CA ASN A 311 12.56 -28.47 -5.68
C ASN A 311 12.43 -26.98 -6.06
N PRO A 312 11.75 -26.14 -5.24
CA PRO A 312 11.82 -24.69 -5.39
C PRO A 312 13.17 -24.16 -4.91
N HIS A 313 13.62 -23.03 -5.47
CA HIS A 313 14.67 -22.22 -4.87
C HIS A 313 14.09 -21.56 -3.62
N LEU A 314 14.65 -21.91 -2.47
CA LEU A 314 14.15 -21.43 -1.19
C LEU A 314 14.55 -19.98 -0.95
N TRP A 315 13.67 -19.21 -0.30
CA TRP A 315 14.05 -17.94 0.28
C TRP A 315 14.85 -18.18 1.56
N PHE A 316 16.01 -17.54 1.68
CA PHE A 316 16.85 -17.58 2.87
C PHE A 316 17.56 -16.22 3.04
N PRO A 317 17.96 -15.80 4.27
CA PRO A 317 18.84 -14.65 4.42
C PRO A 317 20.09 -14.82 3.55
N PHE A 318 20.53 -13.75 2.87
CA PHE A 318 21.64 -13.77 1.89
C PHE A 318 21.39 -14.53 0.57
N ASP A 319 20.26 -15.24 0.45
CA ASP A 319 19.76 -15.82 -0.80
C ASP A 319 18.22 -15.66 -0.87
N PRO A 320 17.72 -14.41 -0.96
CA PRO A 320 16.30 -14.10 -0.81
C PRO A 320 15.53 -14.32 -2.12
N HIS A 321 15.44 -15.57 -2.56
CA HIS A 321 14.75 -15.89 -3.81
C HIS A 321 13.23 -15.64 -3.72
N LEU A 322 12.69 -14.93 -4.70
CA LEU A 322 11.29 -14.47 -4.73
C LEU A 322 10.60 -14.90 -6.02
N TYR A 323 9.42 -15.51 -5.87
CA TYR A 323 8.54 -15.91 -6.95
C TYR A 323 7.34 -14.96 -7.05
N ARG A 324 6.62 -15.09 -8.18
CA ARG A 324 5.32 -14.45 -8.40
C ARG A 324 4.26 -15.51 -8.69
N LEU A 325 3.23 -15.59 -7.86
CA LEU A 325 2.01 -16.32 -8.19
C LEU A 325 1.09 -15.38 -8.98
N ARG A 326 0.80 -15.74 -10.23
CA ARG A 326 -0.21 -15.08 -11.06
C ARG A 326 -1.52 -15.86 -10.94
N THR A 327 -2.54 -15.23 -10.39
CA THR A 327 -3.90 -15.77 -10.29
C THR A 327 -4.80 -15.01 -11.24
N ARG A 328 -5.51 -15.73 -12.11
CA ARG A 328 -6.49 -15.15 -13.05
C ARG A 328 -7.83 -15.81 -12.89
N ILE A 329 -8.88 -15.03 -13.09
CA ILE A 329 -10.23 -15.54 -13.23
C ILE A 329 -10.81 -15.15 -14.59
N GLU A 330 -11.48 -16.11 -15.21
CA GLU A 330 -12.11 -15.98 -16.53
C GLU A 330 -13.60 -16.25 -16.44
N VAL A 331 -14.40 -15.39 -17.08
CA VAL A 331 -15.84 -15.59 -17.29
C VAL A 331 -16.05 -15.79 -18.79
N ASN A 332 -16.67 -16.90 -19.19
CA ASN A 332 -16.92 -17.23 -20.61
C ASN A 332 -15.65 -17.15 -21.49
N GLY A 333 -14.49 -17.57 -20.96
CA GLY A 333 -13.21 -17.56 -21.67
C GLY A 333 -12.52 -16.19 -21.76
N ARG A 334 -13.13 -15.13 -21.22
CA ARG A 334 -12.51 -13.80 -21.11
C ARG A 334 -11.98 -13.59 -19.70
N THR A 335 -10.72 -13.20 -19.58
CA THR A 335 -10.14 -12.82 -18.29
C THR A 335 -10.82 -11.55 -17.77
N VAL A 336 -11.39 -11.61 -16.58
CA VAL A 336 -12.08 -10.48 -15.93
C VAL A 336 -11.26 -9.88 -14.81
N ASP A 337 -10.38 -10.67 -14.18
CA ASP A 337 -9.50 -10.16 -13.14
C ASP A 337 -8.21 -10.97 -13.00
N GLU A 338 -7.12 -10.30 -12.62
CA GLU A 338 -5.77 -10.85 -12.43
C GLU A 338 -5.09 -10.17 -11.24
N ILE A 339 -4.47 -10.97 -10.38
CA ILE A 339 -3.60 -10.48 -9.30
C ILE A 339 -2.27 -11.23 -9.31
N ASN A 340 -1.21 -10.49 -9.01
CA ASN A 340 0.15 -10.98 -8.89
C ASN A 340 0.59 -10.91 -7.42
N THR A 341 0.82 -12.07 -6.82
CA THR A 341 1.19 -12.21 -5.41
C THR A 341 2.64 -12.64 -5.32
N ARG A 342 3.50 -11.79 -4.78
CA ARG A 342 4.91 -12.12 -4.53
C ARG A 342 5.04 -13.01 -3.29
N PHE A 343 5.92 -13.99 -3.34
CA PHE A 343 6.25 -14.81 -2.17
C PHE A 343 7.67 -15.38 -2.25
N GLY A 344 8.28 -15.66 -1.10
CA GLY A 344 9.48 -16.50 -0.98
C GLY A 344 9.11 -17.90 -0.52
N PHE A 345 9.67 -18.95 -1.13
CA PHE A 345 9.40 -20.32 -0.69
C PHE A 345 10.24 -20.64 0.56
N ARG A 346 9.63 -20.56 1.75
CA ARG A 346 10.31 -20.81 3.02
C ARG A 346 9.35 -21.31 4.08
N GLU A 347 9.89 -21.95 5.10
CA GLU A 347 9.12 -22.37 6.27
C GLU A 347 9.95 -22.22 7.54
N PHE A 348 9.33 -21.62 8.57
CA PHE A 348 9.88 -21.58 9.93
C PHE A 348 9.17 -22.59 10.81
N TRP A 349 9.91 -23.23 11.70
CA TRP A 349 9.31 -24.05 12.76
C TRP A 349 10.23 -24.14 13.97
N ILE A 350 9.68 -24.64 15.08
CA ILE A 350 10.41 -24.91 16.32
C ILE A 350 10.56 -26.42 16.45
N ASP A 351 11.78 -26.86 16.75
CA ASP A 351 12.15 -28.26 16.96
C ASP A 351 12.95 -28.37 18.27
N GLY A 352 12.24 -28.68 19.35
CA GLY A 352 12.76 -28.59 20.72
C GLY A 352 13.17 -27.16 21.06
N ILE A 353 14.46 -26.96 21.35
CA ILE A 353 15.03 -25.64 21.67
C ILE A 353 15.50 -24.86 20.43
N ASN A 354 15.40 -25.45 19.24
CA ASN A 354 15.92 -24.85 18.02
C ASN A 354 14.82 -24.21 17.19
N TYR A 355 14.99 -22.94 16.85
CA TYR A 355 14.32 -22.37 15.68
C TYR A 355 14.95 -22.95 14.42
N ARG A 356 14.11 -23.32 13.45
CA ARG A 356 14.54 -23.79 12.14
C ARG A 356 13.96 -22.91 11.03
N LEU A 357 14.79 -22.66 10.02
CA LEU A 357 14.39 -22.10 8.74
C LEU A 357 14.82 -23.07 7.65
N ASN A 358 13.87 -23.57 6.87
CA ASN A 358 14.14 -24.48 5.75
C ASN A 358 14.97 -25.72 6.15
N GLY A 359 14.76 -26.23 7.36
CA GLY A 359 15.41 -27.43 7.89
C GLY A 359 16.69 -27.15 8.66
N ARG A 360 17.27 -25.95 8.52
CA ARG A 360 18.53 -25.56 9.17
C ARG A 360 18.24 -24.91 10.51
N ILE A 361 19.06 -25.20 11.53
CA ILE A 361 19.02 -24.46 12.81
C ILE A 361 19.30 -22.99 12.50
N PHE A 362 18.38 -22.12 12.90
CA PHE A 362 18.39 -20.71 12.60
C PHE A 362 18.47 -19.91 13.91
N LYS A 363 19.62 -19.30 14.19
CA LYS A 363 19.79 -18.44 15.35
C LYS A 363 19.18 -17.07 15.06
N LEU A 364 18.22 -16.66 15.88
CA LEU A 364 17.56 -15.35 15.78
C LEU A 364 18.50 -14.23 16.26
N ARG A 365 19.36 -13.75 15.37
CA ARG A 365 20.26 -12.61 15.64
C ARG A 365 19.53 -11.31 15.33
N GLY A 366 18.82 -10.82 16.34
CA GLY A 366 17.98 -9.63 16.25
C GLY A 366 18.71 -8.33 16.58
N LEU A 367 18.32 -7.24 15.89
CA LEU A 367 18.61 -5.87 16.30
C LEU A 367 17.34 -5.03 16.41
N GLY A 368 17.51 -3.82 16.95
CA GLY A 368 16.48 -2.82 17.19
C GLY A 368 15.72 -2.35 15.95
N CYS A 369 14.83 -1.39 16.16
CA CYS A 369 13.84 -1.00 15.17
C CYS A 369 14.45 -0.14 14.05
N PRO A 370 14.06 -0.33 12.77
CA PRO A 370 14.43 0.57 11.69
C PRO A 370 13.91 2.00 11.93
N PRO A 371 14.54 3.03 11.32
CA PRO A 371 14.08 4.41 11.43
C PRO A 371 12.62 4.54 10.99
N ILE A 372 11.84 5.38 11.67
CA ILE A 372 10.42 5.58 11.39
C ILE A 372 10.27 6.63 10.29
N GLY A 373 9.42 6.38 9.29
CA GLY A 373 9.14 7.34 8.22
C GLY A 373 10.24 7.42 7.15
N ALA A 374 11.27 6.58 7.27
CA ALA A 374 12.35 6.46 6.29
C ALA A 374 11.83 5.93 4.94
N GLY A 375 12.43 6.46 3.86
CA GLY A 375 12.15 6.05 2.48
C GLY A 375 12.77 4.70 2.12
N ARG A 376 12.50 4.22 0.90
CA ARG A 376 12.94 2.88 0.46
C ARG A 376 14.45 2.69 0.50
N ASP A 377 15.22 3.66 0.00
CA ASP A 377 16.68 3.54 -0.08
C ASP A 377 17.35 3.51 1.29
N GLU A 378 16.84 4.32 2.22
CA GLU A 378 17.30 4.34 3.61
C GLU A 378 17.03 3.00 4.30
N ILE A 379 15.82 2.44 4.14
CA ILE A 379 15.47 1.15 4.71
C ILE A 379 16.26 0.00 4.08
N ARG A 380 16.49 0.04 2.76
CA ARG A 380 17.35 -0.93 2.08
C ARG A 380 18.76 -0.88 2.63
N LYS A 381 19.36 0.32 2.70
CA LYS A 381 20.69 0.52 3.27
C LYS A 381 20.76 -0.01 4.70
N TYR A 382 19.77 0.34 5.53
CA TYR A 382 19.67 -0.12 6.91
C TYR A 382 19.71 -1.65 7.00
N PHE A 383 18.85 -2.36 6.26
CA PHE A 383 18.82 -3.83 6.31
C PHE A 383 20.10 -4.47 5.78
N VAL A 384 20.65 -3.96 4.66
CA VAL A 384 21.90 -4.49 4.09
C VAL A 384 23.05 -4.35 5.09
N GLU A 385 23.22 -3.20 5.74
CA GLU A 385 24.25 -3.01 6.77
C GLU A 385 24.13 -4.01 7.93
N ARG A 386 22.90 -4.31 8.37
CA ARG A 386 22.66 -5.27 9.47
C ARG A 386 22.95 -6.70 9.03
N LEU A 387 22.56 -7.06 7.81
CA LEU A 387 22.91 -8.34 7.21
C LEU A 387 24.43 -8.51 7.09
N SER A 388 25.15 -7.48 6.66
CA SER A 388 26.62 -7.48 6.62
C SER A 388 27.26 -7.67 8.00
N ALA A 389 26.60 -7.21 9.06
CA ALA A 389 26.97 -7.45 10.45
C ALA A 389 26.40 -8.76 11.04
N ASN A 390 25.84 -9.64 10.20
CA ASN A 390 25.31 -10.96 10.55
C ASN A 390 24.09 -10.94 11.48
N PHE A 391 23.33 -9.84 11.46
CA PHE A 391 21.99 -9.73 12.02
C PHE A 391 20.96 -10.08 10.95
N THR A 392 20.20 -11.14 11.18
CA THR A 392 19.25 -11.71 10.22
C THR A 392 17.81 -11.41 10.58
N LEU A 393 17.57 -10.75 11.72
CA LEU A 393 16.24 -10.41 12.21
C LEU A 393 16.21 -8.93 12.63
N VAL A 394 15.14 -8.23 12.26
CA VAL A 394 14.75 -6.93 12.82
C VAL A 394 13.40 -7.05 13.50
N ARG A 395 13.20 -6.27 14.57
CA ARG A 395 11.90 -6.14 15.23
C ARG A 395 11.22 -4.85 14.79
N PHE A 396 10.01 -4.95 14.27
CA PHE A 396 9.14 -3.79 14.11
C PHE A 396 8.45 -3.55 15.45
N HIS A 397 8.99 -2.61 16.20
CA HIS A 397 8.59 -2.36 17.59
C HIS A 397 7.30 -1.53 17.60
N MET A 398 6.23 -2.13 18.13
CA MET A 398 4.98 -1.48 18.60
C MET A 398 4.07 -0.84 17.56
N MET A 399 4.30 -1.04 16.27
CA MET A 399 3.40 -0.61 15.21
C MET A 399 3.71 -1.33 13.89
N PRO A 400 2.69 -1.57 13.04
CA PRO A 400 2.92 -1.88 11.64
C PRO A 400 3.82 -0.84 10.98
N ARG A 401 4.64 -1.30 10.04
CA ARG A 401 5.41 -0.42 9.16
C ARG A 401 4.65 -0.18 7.86
N ALA A 402 5.06 0.87 7.14
CA ALA A 402 4.57 1.07 5.78
C ALA A 402 4.98 -0.14 4.93
N LYS A 403 4.16 -0.49 3.94
CA LYS A 403 4.31 -1.70 3.10
C LYS A 403 5.74 -1.90 2.57
N HIS A 404 6.42 -0.81 2.18
CA HIS A 404 7.77 -0.91 1.63
C HIS A 404 8.81 -1.50 2.58
N TYR A 405 8.62 -1.41 3.90
CA TYR A 405 9.55 -2.01 4.87
C TYR A 405 9.54 -3.54 4.75
N TYR A 406 8.36 -4.14 4.68
CA TYR A 406 8.21 -5.58 4.45
C TYR A 406 8.73 -5.95 3.06
N GLU A 407 8.41 -5.12 2.06
CA GLU A 407 8.83 -5.44 0.71
C GLU A 407 10.34 -5.47 0.53
N ILE A 408 11.04 -4.52 1.13
CA ILE A 408 12.51 -4.46 1.09
C ILE A 408 13.10 -5.59 1.93
N ALA A 409 12.48 -5.95 3.06
CA ALA A 409 12.92 -7.08 3.88
C ALA A 409 12.87 -8.40 3.08
N ASP A 410 11.78 -8.64 2.34
CA ASP A 410 11.68 -9.76 1.40
C ASP A 410 12.82 -9.75 0.39
N GLU A 411 13.09 -8.59 -0.23
CA GLU A 411 14.06 -8.43 -1.34
C GLU A 411 15.51 -8.58 -0.91
N VAL A 412 15.87 -8.16 0.31
CA VAL A 412 17.25 -8.21 0.81
C VAL A 412 17.55 -9.46 1.64
N GLY A 413 16.52 -10.19 2.07
CA GLY A 413 16.69 -11.36 2.92
C GLY A 413 16.71 -11.06 4.42
N MET A 414 16.04 -9.99 4.85
CA MET A 414 15.90 -9.66 6.26
C MET A 414 14.67 -10.32 6.86
N CYS A 415 14.81 -11.10 7.92
CA CYS A 415 13.64 -11.58 8.66
C CYS A 415 13.06 -10.47 9.53
N VAL A 416 11.74 -10.47 9.68
CA VAL A 416 11.01 -9.48 10.48
C VAL A 416 10.27 -10.20 11.60
N LYS A 417 10.46 -9.74 12.83
CA LYS A 417 9.52 -9.97 13.94
C LYS A 417 8.62 -8.76 13.98
N ASP A 418 7.40 -8.92 13.49
CA ASP A 418 6.39 -7.89 13.63
C ASP A 418 5.72 -7.99 15.00
N GLU A 419 5.54 -6.85 15.67
CA GLU A 419 4.88 -6.75 16.97
C GLU A 419 3.48 -6.13 16.87
N SER A 420 3.11 -5.65 15.68
CA SER A 420 1.82 -5.05 15.39
C SER A 420 0.62 -5.88 15.84
#